data_AF-A0A562HED4-F1
#
_entry.id   AF-A0A562HED4-F1
#
_cell.length_a   1.000
_cell.length_b   1.000
_cell.length_c   1.000
_cell.angle_alpha   90.00
_cell.angle_beta   90.00
_cell.angle_gamma   90.00
#
_symmetry.space_group_name_H-M   'P 1'
#
loop_
_entity.id
_entity.type
_entity.pdbx_description
1 polymer ?
#
loop_
_entity_poly.entity_id
_entity_poly.type
_entity_poly.pdbx_seq_one_letter_code
_entity_poly.pdbx_strand_id
1 'polypeptide(L)'
;MNTSIDFAHCLKYLLSALGVSINRLSKALNVDGSLVNRWVNGKRIPSYDSNYIEAITQFLSANIKNSLQIQLINELFERVFGVDAETDCIEVKIKKVLFEAQGISLSNHKLHTKEAKKLLKYKKSMANPPFFNEVGSMSHDDKIISGTPNVAAAFRHLLGLALQTHKRRKAIYITYFNDVFFYMSGEDERRQFQTMLVDLMAQGCEIHYLLRITHDLQRMMDLLNFFKPLLGTNQLYLYYLKSYDSLTLGKDYFIVPETGVLSCFVAQADKSCALYLRNPLAISFYEEYWLGLTQSSATPLLIHYPADKEESFRNSLLESEAAIGNRFLFKNSFSIFTLPLQLYKKLLLKRNLSSQEMASALAFHQKCLEAFQTNIKIYEYKDIYTMDSLHYLVKNRQFYLWDPAGLYAVDLEREELVDFLQHLITLLKTYDHYSMAFVRKNTHLPGLGKNVSCVLKARHALIVEILGPAGTEPVRFSINEPMVLNSAEASFQKLWQQIAPVMKKKAEVIAWLQQESDLLKSAFCPNPDSQ
;
A
#
# COMPACT_ATOMS: atom_id res chain seq x y z
N MET A 1 15.89 3.18 -15.94
CA MET A 1 14.74 3.53 -15.07
C MET A 1 13.61 3.97 -15.98
N ASN A 2 12.59 3.14 -16.20
CA ASN A 2 11.40 3.53 -16.97
C ASN A 2 10.32 3.95 -15.98
N THR A 3 10.19 5.26 -15.71
CA THR A 3 8.94 5.75 -15.12
C THR A 3 7.84 5.60 -16.17
N SER A 4 6.82 4.78 -15.91
CA SER A 4 5.75 4.54 -16.87
C SER A 4 4.86 5.78 -16.99
N ILE A 5 4.97 6.48 -18.13
CA ILE A 5 4.14 7.65 -18.44
C ILE A 5 2.98 7.18 -19.32
N ASP A 6 1.74 7.44 -18.92
CA ASP A 6 0.58 7.15 -19.76
C ASP A 6 0.46 8.15 -20.93
N PHE A 7 -0.37 7.81 -21.93
CA PHE A 7 -0.49 8.53 -23.18
C PHE A 7 -1.02 9.95 -22.97
N ALA A 8 -1.93 10.14 -22.02
CA ALA A 8 -2.52 11.44 -21.74
C ALA A 8 -1.50 12.39 -21.12
N HIS A 9 -0.75 11.92 -20.12
CA HIS A 9 0.32 12.67 -19.48
C HIS A 9 1.45 12.96 -20.46
N CYS A 10 1.84 11.97 -21.27
CA CYS A 10 2.83 12.14 -22.33
C CYS A 10 2.41 13.23 -23.34
N LEU A 11 1.21 13.12 -23.90
CA LEU A 11 0.72 14.07 -24.90
C LEU A 11 0.56 15.47 -24.31
N LYS A 12 0.03 15.58 -23.09
CA LYS A 12 -0.12 16.86 -22.38
C LYS A 12 1.23 17.53 -22.12
N TYR A 13 2.23 16.76 -21.73
CA TYR A 13 3.59 17.26 -21.51
C TYR A 13 4.19 17.81 -22.82
N LEU A 14 4.13 17.03 -23.90
CA LEU A 14 4.65 17.45 -25.22
C LEU A 14 3.95 18.72 -25.74
N LEU A 15 2.62 18.80 -25.60
CA LEU A 15 1.86 19.98 -25.97
C LEU A 15 2.25 21.22 -25.16
N SER A 16 2.44 21.05 -23.85
CA SER A 16 2.87 22.12 -22.95
C SER A 16 4.29 22.59 -23.27
N ALA A 17 5.22 21.67 -23.49
CA ALA A 17 6.61 21.97 -23.85
C ALA A 17 6.68 22.79 -25.16
N LEU A 18 5.82 22.45 -26.13
CA LEU A 18 5.79 23.12 -27.43
C LEU A 18 4.88 24.36 -27.48
N GLY A 19 4.13 24.67 -26.42
CA GLY A 19 3.16 25.76 -26.42
C GLY A 19 2.03 25.55 -27.46
N VAL A 20 1.66 24.29 -27.70
CA VAL A 20 0.63 23.90 -28.64
C VAL A 20 -0.69 23.70 -27.91
N SER A 21 -1.75 24.38 -28.35
CA SER A 21 -3.09 24.17 -27.82
C SER A 21 -3.81 22.98 -28.46
N ILE A 22 -4.77 22.41 -27.74
CA ILE A 22 -5.64 21.32 -28.24
C ILE A 22 -6.29 21.71 -29.57
N ASN A 23 -6.76 22.96 -29.70
CA ASN A 23 -7.39 23.45 -30.93
C ASN A 23 -6.42 23.47 -32.12
N ARG A 24 -5.14 23.81 -31.89
CA ARG A 24 -4.11 23.79 -32.95
C ARG A 24 -3.80 22.36 -33.39
N LEU A 25 -3.66 21.43 -32.45
CA LEU A 25 -3.44 20.02 -32.77
C LEU A 25 -4.66 19.42 -33.51
N SER A 26 -5.87 19.72 -33.05
CA SER A 26 -7.11 19.20 -33.66
C SER A 26 -7.27 19.62 -35.12
N LYS A 27 -6.97 20.89 -35.43
CA LYS A 27 -6.97 21.41 -36.80
C LYS A 27 -5.92 20.73 -37.67
N ALA A 28 -4.71 20.51 -37.15
CA ALA A 28 -3.64 19.86 -37.89
C ALA A 28 -3.92 18.39 -38.20
N LEU A 29 -4.60 17.69 -37.29
CA LEU A 29 -4.99 16.30 -37.47
C LEU A 29 -6.31 16.12 -38.25
N ASN A 30 -6.98 17.22 -38.62
CA ASN A 30 -8.32 17.24 -39.22
C ASN A 30 -9.35 16.39 -38.43
N VAL A 31 -9.37 16.58 -37.10
CA VAL A 31 -10.30 15.90 -36.19
C VAL A 31 -11.05 16.90 -35.32
N ASP A 32 -12.19 16.48 -34.77
CA ASP A 32 -12.97 17.28 -33.82
C ASP A 32 -12.16 17.57 -32.54
N GLY A 33 -12.28 18.80 -32.02
CA GLY A 33 -11.59 19.24 -30.82
C GLY A 33 -11.88 18.39 -29.59
N SER A 34 -13.08 17.80 -29.50
CA SER A 34 -13.45 16.88 -28.42
C SER A 34 -12.65 15.57 -28.45
N LEU A 35 -12.15 15.14 -29.62
CA LEU A 35 -11.38 13.91 -29.74
C LEU A 35 -9.99 14.09 -29.14
N VAL A 36 -9.29 15.17 -29.52
CA VAL A 36 -7.97 15.51 -28.96
C VAL A 36 -8.10 15.85 -27.48
N ASN A 37 -9.16 16.55 -27.08
CA ASN A 37 -9.44 16.81 -25.67
C ASN A 37 -9.63 15.51 -24.86
N ARG A 38 -10.27 14.49 -25.44
CA ARG A 38 -10.40 13.17 -24.82
C ARG A 38 -9.06 12.44 -24.72
N TRP A 39 -8.16 12.60 -25.69
CA TRP A 39 -6.80 12.06 -25.61
C TRP A 39 -5.96 12.73 -24.51
N VAL A 40 -5.95 14.06 -24.46
CA VAL A 40 -5.17 14.84 -23.47
C VAL A 40 -5.66 14.61 -22.04
N ASN A 41 -6.94 14.30 -21.84
CA ASN A 41 -7.51 13.99 -20.52
C ASN A 41 -7.63 12.48 -20.24
N GLY A 42 -7.05 11.60 -21.07
CA GLY A 42 -7.02 10.15 -20.82
C GLY A 42 -8.38 9.44 -20.94
N LYS A 43 -9.40 10.09 -21.49
CA LYS A 43 -10.75 9.50 -21.72
C LYS A 43 -10.80 8.59 -22.95
N ARG A 44 -9.83 8.72 -23.86
CA ARG A 44 -9.66 7.86 -25.04
C ARG A 44 -8.17 7.74 -25.34
N ILE A 45 -7.77 6.63 -25.95
CA ILE A 45 -6.40 6.41 -26.42
C ILE A 45 -6.49 6.09 -27.93
N PRO A 46 -5.59 6.61 -28.78
CA PRO A 46 -5.51 6.18 -30.17
C PRO A 46 -5.27 4.67 -30.29
N SER A 47 -5.88 4.01 -31.27
CA SER A 47 -5.62 2.59 -31.54
C SER A 47 -4.24 2.40 -32.17
N TYR A 48 -3.65 1.21 -32.04
CA TYR A 48 -2.46 0.84 -32.82
C TYR A 48 -2.76 0.86 -34.33
N ASP A 49 -3.99 0.56 -34.74
CA ASP A 49 -4.41 0.53 -36.15
C ASP A 49 -4.70 1.92 -36.73
N SER A 50 -4.39 2.99 -35.99
CA SER A 50 -4.65 4.37 -36.40
C SER A 50 -3.35 5.14 -36.58
N ASN A 51 -3.28 5.94 -37.66
CA ASN A 51 -2.11 6.77 -37.97
C ASN A 51 -1.99 8.03 -37.09
N TYR A 52 -2.68 8.06 -35.94
CA TYR A 52 -2.71 9.25 -35.09
C TYR A 52 -1.38 9.49 -34.39
N ILE A 53 -0.64 8.44 -34.00
CA ILE A 53 0.67 8.61 -33.37
C ILE A 53 1.65 9.23 -34.35
N GLU A 54 1.67 8.75 -35.59
CA GLU A 54 2.45 9.30 -36.70
C GLU A 54 2.10 10.76 -36.95
N ALA A 55 0.81 11.07 -37.11
CA ALA A 55 0.35 12.42 -37.41
C ALA A 55 0.64 13.40 -36.26
N ILE A 56 0.49 12.96 -35.01
CA ILE A 56 0.86 13.75 -33.82
C ILE A 56 2.37 13.99 -33.81
N THR A 57 3.18 12.95 -34.04
CA THR A 57 4.65 13.05 -34.06
C THR A 57 5.10 14.06 -35.11
N GLN A 58 4.63 13.93 -36.34
CA GLN A 58 5.01 14.82 -37.45
C GLN A 58 4.66 16.27 -37.13
N PHE A 59 3.46 16.50 -36.59
CA PHE A 59 3.03 17.83 -36.20
C PHE A 59 3.87 18.42 -35.07
N LEU A 60 4.15 17.65 -34.02
CA LEU A 60 4.92 18.13 -32.87
C LEU A 60 6.37 18.45 -33.27
N SER A 61 7.01 17.57 -34.05
CA SER A 61 8.38 17.77 -34.55
C SER A 61 8.49 19.04 -35.40
N ALA A 62 7.50 19.32 -36.25
CA ALA A 62 7.46 20.53 -37.07
C ALA A 62 7.17 21.82 -36.27
N ASN A 63 6.76 21.73 -35.00
CA ASN A 63 6.43 22.88 -34.13
C ASN A 63 7.52 23.18 -33.09
N ILE A 64 8.68 22.53 -33.15
CA ILE A 64 9.85 22.86 -32.32
C ILE A 64 10.47 24.17 -32.80
N LYS A 65 10.67 25.12 -31.88
CA LYS A 65 11.14 26.49 -32.19
C LYS A 65 12.51 26.83 -31.63
N ASN A 66 12.95 26.16 -30.57
CA ASN A 66 14.20 26.50 -29.89
C ASN A 66 14.81 25.30 -29.14
N SER A 67 16.04 25.46 -28.67
CA SER A 67 16.81 24.45 -27.96
C SER A 67 16.23 24.04 -26.61
N LEU A 68 15.53 24.95 -25.91
CA LEU A 68 14.87 24.62 -24.63
C LEU A 68 13.77 23.58 -24.82
N GLN A 69 13.00 23.66 -25.90
CA GLN A 69 11.98 22.67 -26.24
C GLN A 69 12.59 21.30 -26.54
N ILE A 70 13.73 21.29 -27.25
CA ILE A 70 14.49 20.06 -27.52
C ILE A 70 14.96 19.42 -26.21
N GLN A 71 15.47 20.24 -25.27
CA GLN A 71 15.89 19.76 -23.96
C GLN A 71 14.73 19.12 -23.17
N LEU A 72 13.57 19.77 -23.10
CA LEU A 72 12.39 19.23 -22.40
C LEU A 72 11.91 17.89 -22.98
N ILE A 73 12.03 17.70 -24.30
CA ILE A 73 11.70 16.44 -24.97
C ILE A 73 12.77 15.38 -24.67
N ASN A 74 14.05 15.74 -24.65
CA ASN A 74 15.13 14.82 -24.25
C ASN A 74 14.97 14.36 -22.79
N GLU A 75 14.64 15.27 -21.87
CA GLU A 75 14.35 14.93 -20.47
C GLU A 75 13.15 13.97 -20.35
N LEU A 76 12.10 14.17 -21.16
CA LEU A 76 10.98 13.24 -21.22
C LEU A 76 11.40 11.87 -21.76
N PHE A 77 12.24 11.86 -22.80
CA PHE A 77 12.75 10.63 -23.41
C PHE A 77 13.63 9.84 -22.43
N GLU A 78 14.58 10.49 -21.76
CA GLU A 78 15.44 9.90 -20.74
C GLU A 78 14.64 9.40 -19.53
N ARG A 79 13.56 10.09 -19.16
CA ARG A 79 12.64 9.65 -18.11
C ARG A 79 11.91 8.35 -18.49
N VAL A 80 11.61 8.14 -19.77
CA VAL A 80 10.87 6.98 -20.27
C VAL A 80 11.78 5.81 -20.61
N PHE A 81 13.01 6.04 -21.09
CA PHE A 81 13.91 5.00 -21.58
C PHE A 81 15.29 4.92 -20.89
N GLY A 82 15.63 5.87 -20.00
CA GLY A 82 16.92 5.98 -19.32
C GLY A 82 17.96 6.84 -20.07
N VAL A 83 19.09 7.11 -19.41
CA VAL A 83 20.17 8.03 -19.86
C VAL A 83 21.06 7.41 -20.97
N ASP A 84 21.05 6.08 -21.12
CA ASP A 84 21.90 5.35 -22.09
C ASP A 84 21.20 5.04 -23.43
N ALA A 85 20.07 5.69 -23.74
CA ALA A 85 19.31 5.43 -24.97
C ALA A 85 19.96 6.09 -26.21
N GLU A 86 19.99 5.38 -27.34
CA GLU A 86 20.64 5.76 -28.61
C GLU A 86 20.44 7.24 -29.02
N THR A 87 21.44 7.81 -29.72
CA THR A 87 21.42 9.15 -30.35
C THR A 87 20.44 9.22 -31.52
N ASP A 88 19.16 9.07 -31.23
CA ASP A 88 18.07 9.25 -32.20
C ASP A 88 17.78 10.74 -32.44
N CYS A 89 17.30 11.07 -33.63
CA CYS A 89 16.79 12.41 -33.90
C CYS A 89 15.51 12.68 -33.09
N ILE A 90 15.20 13.96 -32.85
CA ILE A 90 14.13 14.37 -31.92
C ILE A 90 12.75 13.83 -32.33
N GLU A 91 12.49 13.71 -33.63
CA GLU A 91 11.25 13.16 -34.16
C GLU A 91 11.07 11.69 -33.77
N VAL A 92 12.14 10.89 -33.88
CA VAL A 92 12.14 9.49 -33.48
C VAL A 92 11.94 9.38 -31.97
N LYS A 93 12.54 10.27 -31.18
CA LYS A 93 12.33 10.32 -29.72
C LYS A 93 10.88 10.58 -29.34
N ILE A 94 10.23 11.58 -29.95
CA ILE A 94 8.80 11.87 -29.76
C ILE A 94 7.95 10.65 -30.13
N LYS A 95 8.24 10.03 -31.27
CA LYS A 95 7.54 8.84 -31.76
C LYS A 95 7.62 7.69 -30.76
N LYS A 96 8.84 7.33 -30.34
CA LYS A 96 9.11 6.23 -29.39
C LYS A 96 8.38 6.46 -28.06
N VAL A 97 8.45 7.67 -27.50
CA VAL A 97 7.78 7.98 -26.23
C VAL A 97 6.25 7.91 -26.37
N LEU A 98 5.68 8.41 -27.46
CA LEU A 98 4.23 8.32 -27.71
C LEU A 98 3.76 6.87 -27.87
N PHE A 99 4.53 6.02 -28.55
CA PHE A 99 4.22 4.59 -28.69
C PHE A 99 4.33 3.83 -27.38
N GLU A 100 5.37 4.09 -26.59
CA GLU A 100 5.53 3.49 -25.27
C GLU A 100 4.36 3.88 -24.35
N ALA A 101 4.04 5.18 -24.32
CA ALA A 101 2.92 5.71 -23.54
C ALA A 101 1.56 5.19 -24.02
N GLN A 102 1.38 5.02 -25.34
CA GLN A 102 0.20 4.38 -25.94
C GLN A 102 0.10 2.93 -25.49
N GLY A 103 1.20 2.17 -25.51
CA GLY A 103 1.24 0.77 -25.10
C GLY A 103 0.94 0.56 -23.63
N ILE A 104 1.53 1.39 -22.76
CA ILE A 104 1.21 1.44 -21.32
C ILE A 104 -0.27 1.75 -21.11
N SER A 105 -0.83 2.70 -21.85
CA SER A 105 -2.23 3.09 -21.68
C SER A 105 -3.20 2.03 -22.19
N LEU A 106 -2.89 1.38 -23.32
CA LEU A 106 -3.72 0.31 -23.88
C LEU A 106 -3.59 -0.98 -23.08
N SER A 107 -2.43 -1.28 -22.48
CA SER A 107 -2.25 -2.44 -21.59
C SER A 107 -2.99 -2.24 -20.28
N ASN A 108 -2.91 -1.05 -19.67
CA ASN A 108 -3.72 -0.67 -18.52
C ASN A 108 -5.21 -0.69 -18.85
N HIS A 109 -5.61 -0.17 -20.01
CA HIS A 109 -7.00 -0.25 -20.47
C HIS A 109 -7.43 -1.71 -20.70
N LYS A 110 -6.58 -2.60 -21.22
CA LYS A 110 -6.88 -4.05 -21.38
C LYS A 110 -6.95 -4.79 -20.05
N LEU A 111 -6.14 -4.44 -19.05
CA LEU A 111 -6.20 -4.97 -17.69
C LEU A 111 -7.49 -4.52 -16.99
N HIS A 112 -7.77 -3.21 -17.00
CA HIS A 112 -9.04 -2.66 -16.52
C HIS A 112 -10.24 -3.21 -17.30
N THR A 113 -10.12 -3.49 -18.60
CA THR A 113 -11.20 -4.10 -19.40
C THR A 113 -11.32 -5.60 -19.13
N LYS A 114 -10.25 -6.33 -18.78
CA LYS A 114 -10.32 -7.75 -18.38
C LYS A 114 -10.90 -7.90 -16.97
N GLU A 115 -10.53 -7.03 -16.05
CA GLU A 115 -11.13 -6.92 -14.70
C GLU A 115 -12.59 -6.44 -14.80
N ALA A 116 -12.86 -5.41 -15.61
CA ALA A 116 -14.21 -4.97 -15.91
C ALA A 116 -15.02 -6.03 -16.66
N LYS A 117 -14.41 -6.89 -17.50
CA LYS A 117 -15.08 -8.04 -18.16
C LYS A 117 -15.29 -9.22 -17.22
N LYS A 118 -14.45 -9.42 -16.20
CA LYS A 118 -14.72 -10.33 -15.07
C LYS A 118 -15.94 -9.82 -14.27
N LEU A 119 -16.00 -8.51 -13.99
CA LEU A 119 -17.17 -7.82 -13.44
C LEU A 119 -18.37 -7.83 -14.41
N LEU A 120 -18.15 -7.79 -15.73
CA LEU A 120 -19.21 -7.81 -16.75
C LEU A 120 -19.78 -9.21 -16.98
N LYS A 121 -18.99 -10.27 -16.74
CA LYS A 121 -19.49 -11.65 -16.69
C LYS A 121 -20.45 -11.81 -15.50
N TYR A 122 -20.21 -11.07 -14.41
CA TYR A 122 -21.16 -10.87 -13.32
C TYR A 122 -22.36 -9.99 -13.75
N LYS A 123 -22.17 -8.97 -14.60
CA LYS A 123 -23.29 -8.24 -15.24
C LYS A 123 -24.15 -9.09 -16.18
N LYS A 124 -23.66 -10.14 -16.83
CA LYS A 124 -24.52 -10.95 -17.73
C LYS A 124 -25.58 -11.78 -17.00
N SER A 125 -25.48 -11.94 -15.67
CA SER A 125 -26.52 -12.55 -14.84
C SER A 125 -27.44 -11.55 -14.13
N MET A 126 -27.24 -10.24 -14.30
CA MET A 126 -28.18 -9.21 -13.88
C MET A 126 -28.50 -8.34 -15.08
N ALA A 127 -29.73 -8.47 -15.57
CA ALA A 127 -30.28 -7.68 -16.65
C ALA A 127 -29.93 -6.18 -16.51
N ASN A 128 -29.84 -5.49 -17.65
CA ASN A 128 -29.61 -4.05 -17.78
C ASN A 128 -30.18 -3.27 -16.57
N PRO A 129 -29.37 -2.43 -15.90
CA PRO A 129 -29.87 -1.67 -14.76
C PRO A 129 -31.02 -0.77 -15.25
N PRO A 130 -32.18 -0.79 -14.59
CA PRO A 130 -33.26 0.09 -14.96
C PRO A 130 -32.81 1.50 -14.60
N PHE A 131 -32.56 2.33 -15.62
CA PHE A 131 -32.81 3.76 -15.42
C PHE A 131 -34.32 3.87 -15.15
N PHE A 132 -34.65 4.09 -13.88
CA PHE A 132 -35.96 3.97 -13.27
C PHE A 132 -37.04 4.80 -14.00
N ASN A 133 -37.85 4.13 -14.82
CA ASN A 133 -39.20 4.60 -15.17
C ASN A 133 -40.26 4.10 -14.15
N GLU A 134 -39.85 3.29 -13.16
CA GLU A 134 -40.72 2.71 -12.14
C GLU A 134 -40.55 3.42 -10.79
N VAL A 135 -41.65 3.94 -10.24
CA VAL A 135 -41.71 4.42 -8.86
C VAL A 135 -41.92 3.22 -7.95
N GLY A 136 -40.89 2.82 -7.21
CA GLY A 136 -40.99 1.78 -6.19
C GLY A 136 -41.60 2.31 -4.90
N SER A 137 -42.55 1.58 -4.32
CA SER A 137 -43.05 1.87 -2.96
C SER A 137 -42.04 1.42 -1.90
N MET A 138 -42.01 2.11 -0.76
CA MET A 138 -41.20 1.71 0.40
C MET A 138 -41.61 0.31 0.88
N SER A 139 -40.65 -0.48 1.37
CA SER A 139 -40.93 -1.74 2.06
C SER A 139 -41.52 -1.47 3.45
N HIS A 140 -42.32 -2.39 3.98
CA HIS A 140 -42.78 -2.36 5.38
C HIS A 140 -41.62 -2.39 6.40
N ASP A 141 -40.45 -2.90 5.99
CA ASP A 141 -39.26 -2.95 6.84
C ASP A 141 -38.39 -1.68 6.76
N ASP A 142 -38.70 -0.74 5.85
CA ASP A 142 -37.94 0.50 5.69
C ASP A 142 -38.25 1.47 6.83
N LYS A 143 -37.21 2.08 7.42
CA LYS A 143 -37.32 2.91 8.63
C LYS A 143 -36.45 4.15 8.55
N ILE A 144 -36.94 5.23 9.16
CA ILE A 144 -36.11 6.39 9.50
C ILE A 144 -35.62 6.17 10.94
N ILE A 145 -34.31 6.24 11.12
CA ILE A 145 -33.64 6.04 12.40
C ILE A 145 -33.06 7.39 12.82
N SER A 146 -33.34 7.80 14.05
CA SER A 146 -32.82 9.04 14.62
C SER A 146 -32.05 8.76 15.90
N GLY A 147 -30.96 9.50 16.09
CA GLY A 147 -30.08 9.36 17.24
C GLY A 147 -28.91 8.41 16.94
N THR A 148 -27.71 8.89 17.25
CA THR A 148 -26.45 8.17 17.00
C THR A 148 -26.42 6.75 17.58
N PRO A 149 -26.88 6.47 18.82
CA PRO A 149 -26.92 5.10 19.35
C PRO A 149 -27.85 4.16 18.57
N ASN A 150 -28.98 4.68 18.08
CA ASN A 150 -29.95 3.90 17.30
C ASN A 150 -29.41 3.58 15.90
N VAL A 151 -28.68 4.53 15.29
CA VAL A 151 -27.95 4.28 14.04
C VAL A 151 -26.92 3.17 14.27
N ALA A 152 -26.12 3.23 15.34
CA ALA A 152 -25.15 2.19 15.68
C ALA A 152 -25.79 0.81 15.91
N ALA A 153 -26.94 0.76 16.59
CA ALA A 153 -27.71 -0.46 16.75
C ALA A 153 -28.20 -1.03 15.40
N ALA A 154 -28.58 -0.18 14.46
CA ALA A 154 -28.99 -0.62 13.13
C ALA A 154 -27.83 -1.17 12.30
N PHE A 155 -26.61 -0.62 12.45
CA PHE A 155 -25.41 -1.20 11.85
C PHE A 155 -25.15 -2.61 12.38
N ARG A 156 -25.17 -2.78 13.70
CA ARG A 156 -25.01 -4.09 14.34
C ARG A 156 -26.09 -5.07 13.87
N HIS A 157 -27.33 -4.61 13.77
CA HIS A 157 -28.43 -5.42 13.26
C HIS A 157 -28.15 -5.90 11.82
N LEU A 158 -27.74 -4.98 10.92
CA LEU A 158 -27.50 -5.34 9.52
C LEU A 158 -26.29 -6.26 9.33
N LEU A 159 -25.21 -6.03 10.09
CA LEU A 159 -24.06 -6.95 10.16
C LEU A 159 -24.46 -8.32 10.71
N GLY A 160 -25.30 -8.36 11.74
CA GLY A 160 -25.82 -9.61 12.32
C GLY A 160 -26.61 -10.42 11.32
N LEU A 161 -27.46 -9.77 10.51
CA LEU A 161 -28.17 -10.43 9.40
C LEU A 161 -27.22 -10.93 8.31
N ALA A 162 -26.17 -10.16 8.00
CA ALA A 162 -25.14 -10.58 7.05
C ALA A 162 -24.43 -11.87 7.52
N LEU A 163 -24.06 -11.93 8.81
CA LEU A 163 -23.40 -13.08 9.44
C LEU A 163 -24.26 -14.36 9.46
N GLN A 164 -25.59 -14.21 9.51
CA GLN A 164 -26.54 -15.34 9.47
C GLN A 164 -26.75 -15.89 8.06
N THR A 165 -26.33 -15.17 7.01
CA THR A 165 -26.62 -15.57 5.64
C THR A 165 -25.51 -16.45 5.07
N HIS A 166 -25.74 -17.76 4.96
CA HIS A 166 -24.75 -18.75 4.49
C HIS A 166 -24.42 -18.74 2.98
N LYS A 167 -24.78 -17.70 2.22
CA LYS A 167 -24.48 -17.65 0.77
C LYS A 167 -23.00 -17.34 0.54
N ARG A 168 -22.38 -18.03 -0.44
CA ARG A 168 -20.97 -17.86 -0.82
C ARG A 168 -20.67 -16.47 -1.40
N ARG A 169 -19.55 -15.87 -0.97
CA ARG A 169 -18.90 -14.64 -1.47
C ARG A 169 -19.86 -13.45 -1.69
N LYS A 170 -20.11 -12.69 -0.62
CA LYS A 170 -20.78 -11.39 -0.66
C LYS A 170 -19.74 -10.27 -0.58
N ALA A 171 -20.05 -9.11 -1.16
CA ALA A 171 -19.27 -7.89 -0.98
C ALA A 171 -20.09 -6.89 -0.16
N ILE A 172 -19.51 -6.30 0.88
CA ILE A 172 -20.14 -5.23 1.66
C ILE A 172 -19.43 -3.93 1.30
N TYR A 173 -20.22 -2.90 0.98
CA TYR A 173 -19.70 -1.60 0.58
C TYR A 173 -19.93 -0.56 1.67
N ILE A 174 -18.89 0.15 2.03
CA ILE A 174 -18.89 1.11 3.13
C ILE A 174 -18.22 2.39 2.62
N THR A 175 -18.80 3.54 2.91
CA THR A 175 -18.10 4.83 2.78
C THR A 175 -17.62 5.31 4.14
N TYR A 176 -16.48 5.99 4.13
CA TYR A 176 -15.87 6.60 5.29
C TYR A 176 -15.52 8.05 4.96
N PHE A 177 -16.55 8.87 4.81
CA PHE A 177 -16.41 10.29 4.49
C PHE A 177 -16.47 11.13 5.75
N ASN A 178 -17.43 10.83 6.61
CA ASN A 178 -17.58 11.49 7.89
C ASN A 178 -17.08 10.54 8.98
N ASP A 179 -16.49 11.10 10.04
CA ASP A 179 -15.92 10.33 11.16
C ASP A 179 -16.99 9.74 12.08
N VAL A 180 -18.17 9.51 11.52
CA VAL A 180 -19.42 9.19 12.18
C VAL A 180 -19.27 7.87 12.89
N PHE A 181 -18.60 6.89 12.27
CA PHE A 181 -18.22 5.65 12.93
C PHE A 181 -17.33 5.82 14.16
N PHE A 182 -16.54 6.89 14.27
CA PHE A 182 -15.75 7.19 15.48
C PHE A 182 -16.56 7.87 16.57
N TYR A 183 -17.54 8.70 16.20
CA TYR A 183 -18.47 9.34 17.14
C TYR A 183 -19.64 8.44 17.56
N MET A 184 -19.89 7.37 16.80
CA MET A 184 -21.00 6.44 17.02
C MET A 184 -20.83 5.52 18.22
N SER A 185 -19.60 5.34 18.70
CA SER A 185 -19.31 4.19 19.55
C SER A 185 -18.12 4.43 20.48
N GLY A 186 -18.31 4.11 21.76
CA GLY A 186 -17.20 3.93 22.71
C GLY A 186 -16.23 2.84 22.25
N GLU A 187 -15.07 2.74 22.90
CA GLU A 187 -14.02 1.78 22.49
C GLU A 187 -14.54 0.34 22.34
N ASP A 188 -15.43 -0.11 23.24
CA ASP A 188 -15.96 -1.48 23.23
C ASP A 188 -16.87 -1.74 22.03
N GLU A 189 -17.74 -0.79 21.68
CA GLU A 189 -18.60 -0.92 20.51
C GLU A 189 -17.79 -0.88 19.21
N ARG A 190 -16.71 -0.08 19.15
CA ARG A 190 -15.78 -0.05 18.02
C ARG A 190 -15.08 -1.40 17.85
N ARG A 191 -14.62 -1.99 18.95
CA ARG A 191 -14.02 -3.33 18.94
C ARG A 191 -15.03 -4.37 18.47
N GLN A 192 -16.26 -4.32 18.97
CA GLN A 192 -17.33 -5.21 18.52
C GLN A 192 -17.58 -5.10 17.01
N PHE A 193 -17.65 -3.88 16.48
CA PHE A 193 -17.80 -3.64 15.04
C PHE A 193 -16.64 -4.23 14.23
N GLN A 194 -15.40 -4.01 14.67
CA GLN A 194 -14.22 -4.60 14.05
C GLN A 194 -14.27 -6.12 14.07
N THR A 195 -14.66 -6.73 15.20
CA THR A 195 -14.83 -8.18 15.32
C THR A 195 -15.86 -8.72 14.32
N MET A 196 -17.03 -8.08 14.21
CA MET A 196 -18.06 -8.50 13.25
C MET A 196 -17.56 -8.45 11.80
N LEU A 197 -16.77 -7.42 11.43
CA LEU A 197 -16.15 -7.35 10.10
C LEU A 197 -15.11 -8.44 9.90
N VAL A 198 -14.29 -8.74 10.91
CA VAL A 198 -13.32 -9.86 10.87
C VAL A 198 -14.04 -11.18 10.68
N ASP A 199 -15.14 -11.42 11.39
CA ASP A 199 -15.94 -12.64 11.28
C ASP A 199 -16.55 -12.79 9.88
N LEU A 200 -17.08 -11.69 9.31
CA LEU A 200 -17.56 -11.67 7.93
C LEU A 200 -16.46 -11.98 6.92
N MET A 201 -15.28 -11.38 7.08
CA MET A 201 -14.12 -11.67 6.22
C MET A 201 -13.68 -13.13 6.36
N ALA A 202 -13.75 -13.71 7.56
CA ALA A 202 -13.44 -15.12 7.80
C ALA A 202 -14.45 -16.06 7.11
N GLN A 203 -15.71 -15.65 6.96
CA GLN A 203 -16.72 -16.34 6.15
C GLN A 203 -16.55 -16.12 4.63
N GLY A 204 -15.51 -15.39 4.20
CA GLY A 204 -15.22 -15.12 2.79
C GLY A 204 -15.98 -13.92 2.20
N CYS A 205 -16.56 -13.06 3.04
CA CYS A 205 -17.14 -11.79 2.61
C CYS A 205 -16.04 -10.78 2.30
N GLU A 206 -16.14 -10.11 1.17
CA GLU A 206 -15.26 -8.97 0.82
C GLU A 206 -15.82 -7.70 1.49
N ILE A 207 -14.95 -6.90 2.09
CA ILE A 207 -15.30 -5.63 2.71
C ILE A 207 -14.59 -4.51 1.95
N HIS A 208 -15.39 -3.66 1.30
CA HIS A 208 -14.93 -2.59 0.42
C HIS A 208 -15.21 -1.24 1.05
N TYR A 209 -14.16 -0.52 1.43
CA TYR A 209 -14.22 0.83 1.98
C TYR A 209 -13.87 1.88 0.93
N LEU A 210 -14.66 2.94 0.86
CA LEU A 210 -14.32 4.15 0.12
C LEU A 210 -14.07 5.30 1.11
N LEU A 211 -12.82 5.73 1.20
CA LEU A 211 -12.30 6.64 2.22
C LEU A 211 -12.16 8.07 1.70
N ARG A 212 -12.37 9.05 2.59
CA ARG A 212 -11.91 10.43 2.38
C ARG A 212 -10.62 10.66 3.14
N ILE A 213 -9.54 10.89 2.40
CA ILE A 213 -8.24 11.28 2.95
C ILE A 213 -8.24 12.79 3.19
N THR A 214 -7.70 13.21 4.33
CA THR A 214 -7.67 14.62 4.76
C THR A 214 -6.29 15.01 5.27
N HIS A 215 -6.05 16.32 5.37
CA HIS A 215 -4.84 16.88 5.99
C HIS A 215 -4.86 16.82 7.54
N ASP A 216 -6.00 16.49 8.15
CA ASP A 216 -6.09 16.27 9.60
C ASP A 216 -5.31 15.01 10.00
N LEU A 217 -4.15 15.24 10.62
CA LEU A 217 -3.23 14.19 11.04
C LEU A 217 -3.84 13.27 12.11
N GLN A 218 -4.58 13.82 13.07
CA GLN A 218 -5.16 13.05 14.16
C GLN A 218 -6.25 12.13 13.62
N ARG A 219 -7.12 12.65 12.75
CA ARG A 219 -8.13 11.87 12.04
C ARG A 219 -7.52 10.73 11.23
N MET A 220 -6.43 10.99 10.50
CA MET A 220 -5.75 9.95 9.73
C MET A 220 -5.08 8.89 10.63
N MET A 221 -4.51 9.28 11.76
CA MET A 221 -4.00 8.31 12.75
C MET A 221 -5.11 7.45 13.33
N ASP A 222 -6.28 8.02 13.63
CA ASP A 222 -7.43 7.28 14.13
C ASP A 222 -7.98 6.31 13.09
N LEU A 223 -7.98 6.71 11.80
CA LEU A 223 -8.28 5.83 10.66
C LEU A 223 -7.32 4.64 10.58
N LEU A 224 -6.02 4.88 10.67
CA LEU A 224 -5.02 3.80 10.66
C LEU A 224 -5.21 2.84 11.85
N ASN A 225 -5.46 3.37 13.04
CA ASN A 225 -5.73 2.55 14.23
C ASN A 225 -7.01 1.73 14.09
N PHE A 226 -8.03 2.25 13.43
CA PHE A 226 -9.26 1.52 13.16
C PHE A 226 -9.08 0.36 12.19
N PHE A 227 -8.30 0.55 11.12
CA PHE A 227 -8.06 -0.52 10.15
C PHE A 227 -7.06 -1.56 10.62
N LYS A 228 -6.16 -1.20 11.54
CA LYS A 228 -5.12 -2.07 12.08
C LYS A 228 -5.56 -3.51 12.40
N PRO A 229 -6.65 -3.77 13.15
CA PRO A 229 -7.13 -5.13 13.43
C PRO A 229 -7.81 -5.81 12.25
N LEU A 230 -8.25 -5.06 11.24
CA LEU A 230 -8.88 -5.58 10.03
C LEU A 230 -7.83 -6.04 8.98
N LEU A 231 -6.57 -5.64 9.15
CA LEU A 231 -5.47 -6.01 8.27
C LEU A 231 -5.09 -7.49 8.38
N GLY A 232 -4.48 -8.00 7.32
CA GLY A 232 -3.99 -9.38 7.26
C GLY A 232 -5.06 -10.40 6.84
N THR A 233 -6.15 -9.94 6.25
CA THR A 233 -7.06 -10.76 5.42
C THR A 233 -6.92 -10.28 3.97
N ASN A 234 -7.11 -11.16 3.00
CA ASN A 234 -7.18 -10.79 1.57
C ASN A 234 -8.61 -10.36 1.15
N GLN A 235 -9.45 -10.02 2.14
CA GLN A 235 -10.86 -9.69 1.93
C GLN A 235 -11.15 -8.21 2.21
N LEU A 236 -10.16 -7.43 2.65
CA LEU A 236 -10.29 -6.01 2.90
C LEU A 236 -9.78 -5.22 1.69
N TYR A 237 -10.65 -4.37 1.14
CA TYR A 237 -10.33 -3.49 0.02
C TYR A 237 -10.54 -2.04 0.45
N LEU A 238 -9.49 -1.24 0.38
CA LEU A 238 -9.54 0.18 0.73
C LEU A 238 -9.33 1.01 -0.53
N TYR A 239 -10.27 1.91 -0.80
CA TYR A 239 -10.22 2.91 -1.86
C TYR A 239 -10.25 4.29 -1.23
N TYR A 240 -9.71 5.30 -1.91
CA TYR A 240 -9.83 6.69 -1.49
C TYR A 240 -10.20 7.60 -2.65
N LEU A 241 -10.89 8.70 -2.35
CA LEU A 241 -11.27 9.72 -3.33
C LEU A 241 -10.03 10.46 -3.87
N LYS A 242 -9.94 10.62 -5.19
CA LYS A 242 -8.80 11.27 -5.87
C LYS A 242 -8.64 12.75 -5.55
N SER A 243 -9.74 13.42 -5.19
CA SER A 243 -9.72 14.85 -4.86
C SER A 243 -9.69 15.03 -3.35
N TYR A 244 -8.72 15.81 -2.87
CA TYR A 244 -8.72 16.33 -1.49
C TYR A 244 -9.82 17.40 -1.31
N ASP A 245 -10.15 18.09 -2.41
CA ASP A 245 -11.22 19.08 -2.48
C ASP A 245 -12.41 18.50 -3.24
N SER A 246 -13.37 17.91 -2.52
CA SER A 246 -14.71 17.76 -3.07
C SER A 246 -15.77 17.80 -1.97
N LEU A 247 -16.57 18.86 -2.04
CA LEU A 247 -17.99 19.01 -1.70
C LEU A 247 -18.51 18.12 -0.58
N THR A 248 -18.92 18.75 0.54
CA THR A 248 -19.78 18.22 1.61
C THR A 248 -20.44 16.86 1.32
N LEU A 249 -19.68 15.79 1.52
CA LEU A 249 -20.19 14.42 1.55
C LEU A 249 -20.82 14.21 2.93
N GLY A 250 -21.91 14.94 3.24
CA GLY A 250 -22.59 14.83 4.54
C GLY A 250 -23.34 13.51 4.75
N LYS A 251 -23.00 12.49 3.96
CA LYS A 251 -23.66 11.19 3.96
C LYS A 251 -22.64 10.05 3.89
N ASP A 252 -22.86 9.03 4.70
CA ASP A 252 -22.15 7.76 4.61
C ASP A 252 -23.11 6.61 4.33
N TYR A 253 -22.65 5.65 3.54
CA TYR A 253 -23.42 4.50 3.12
C TYR A 253 -22.82 3.23 3.69
N PHE A 254 -23.68 2.33 4.13
CA PHE A 254 -23.32 0.97 4.50
C PHE A 254 -24.30 0.01 3.85
N ILE A 255 -23.79 -0.74 2.89
CA ILE A 255 -24.57 -1.47 1.91
C ILE A 255 -24.21 -2.95 2.06
N VAL A 256 -25.21 -3.75 2.43
CA VAL A 256 -25.11 -5.20 2.48
C VAL A 256 -26.03 -5.76 1.40
N PRO A 257 -25.47 -6.20 0.25
CA PRO A 257 -26.26 -6.71 -0.86
C PRO A 257 -27.26 -7.79 -0.47
N GLU A 258 -28.42 -7.75 -1.14
CA GLU A 258 -29.60 -8.58 -0.87
C GLU A 258 -30.18 -8.45 0.55
N THR A 259 -29.55 -7.65 1.43
CA THR A 259 -29.85 -7.62 2.86
C THR A 259 -30.35 -6.24 3.27
N GLY A 260 -29.69 -5.14 2.92
CA GLY A 260 -30.16 -3.81 3.28
C GLY A 260 -29.10 -2.73 3.15
N VAL A 261 -29.55 -1.48 3.30
CA VAL A 261 -28.71 -0.29 3.24
C VAL A 261 -28.99 0.62 4.43
N LEU A 262 -27.94 1.19 4.97
CA LEU A 262 -27.97 2.36 5.84
C LEU A 262 -27.41 3.56 5.08
N SER A 263 -28.24 4.57 4.87
CA SER A 263 -27.85 5.87 4.35
C SER A 263 -27.85 6.87 5.51
N CYS A 264 -26.65 7.15 6.04
CA CYS A 264 -26.44 7.90 7.25
C CYS A 264 -26.20 9.37 6.93
N PHE A 265 -26.93 10.26 7.60
CA PHE A 265 -26.87 11.71 7.45
C PHE A 265 -26.39 12.33 8.74
N VAL A 266 -25.36 13.17 8.66
CA VAL A 266 -24.71 13.74 9.84
C VAL A 266 -24.73 15.25 9.80
N ALA A 267 -25.46 15.82 10.76
CA ALA A 267 -25.64 17.25 10.89
C ALA A 267 -24.62 17.88 11.86
N GLN A 268 -24.34 17.24 12.99
CA GLN A 268 -23.40 17.65 14.05
C GLN A 268 -22.85 16.40 14.76
N ALA A 269 -21.76 16.53 15.53
CA ALA A 269 -21.36 15.50 16.49
C ALA A 269 -22.58 15.14 17.36
N ASP A 270 -22.87 13.85 17.49
CA ASP A 270 -23.95 13.26 18.31
C ASP A 270 -25.39 13.38 17.77
N LYS A 271 -25.59 13.97 16.58
CA LYS A 271 -26.91 14.07 15.92
C LYS A 271 -26.89 13.43 14.54
N SER A 272 -26.90 12.09 14.53
CA SER A 272 -27.02 11.29 13.32
C SER A 272 -28.45 10.80 13.10
N CYS A 273 -28.87 10.79 11.84
CA CYS A 273 -30.06 10.09 11.37
C CYS A 273 -29.66 9.14 10.24
N ALA A 274 -30.41 8.06 10.04
CA ALA A 274 -30.19 7.16 8.92
C ALA A 274 -31.50 6.71 8.29
N LEU A 275 -31.48 6.51 6.99
CA LEU A 275 -32.49 5.71 6.30
C LEU A 275 -32.02 4.25 6.34
N TYR A 276 -32.81 3.39 6.98
CA TYR A 276 -32.63 1.94 6.96
C TYR A 276 -33.56 1.37 5.91
N LEU A 277 -32.99 0.83 4.83
CA LEU A 277 -33.73 0.41 3.65
C LEU A 277 -33.48 -1.07 3.39
N ARG A 278 -34.56 -1.83 3.25
CA ARG A 278 -34.62 -3.26 2.91
C ARG A 278 -35.24 -3.48 1.53
N ASN A 279 -35.82 -2.45 0.92
CA ASN A 279 -36.34 -2.49 -0.43
C ASN A 279 -35.24 -2.91 -1.45
N PRO A 280 -35.43 -3.97 -2.25
CA PRO A 280 -34.45 -4.44 -3.22
C PRO A 280 -34.02 -3.38 -4.25
N LEU A 281 -34.95 -2.54 -4.74
CA LEU A 281 -34.63 -1.44 -5.68
C LEU A 281 -33.72 -0.40 -5.03
N ALA A 282 -33.96 -0.07 -3.76
CA ALA A 282 -33.10 0.84 -3.01
C ALA A 282 -31.71 0.25 -2.80
N ILE A 283 -31.62 -1.03 -2.45
CA ILE A 283 -30.34 -1.73 -2.28
C ILE A 283 -29.54 -1.68 -3.58
N SER A 284 -30.13 -2.08 -4.71
CA SER A 284 -29.47 -2.03 -6.02
C SER A 284 -29.06 -0.62 -6.44
N PHE A 285 -29.90 0.39 -6.18
CA PHE A 285 -29.55 1.79 -6.43
C PHE A 285 -28.28 2.22 -5.69
N TYR A 286 -28.17 1.91 -4.39
CA TYR A 286 -26.99 2.30 -3.61
C TYR A 286 -25.74 1.50 -4.00
N GLU A 287 -25.88 0.22 -4.37
CA GLU A 287 -24.79 -0.57 -4.91
C GLU A 287 -24.24 0.05 -6.21
N GLU A 288 -25.11 0.37 -7.16
CA GLU A 288 -24.72 1.01 -8.42
C GLU A 288 -24.10 2.39 -8.20
N TYR A 289 -24.66 3.17 -7.26
CA TYR A 289 -24.11 4.45 -6.88
C TYR A 289 -22.68 4.32 -6.33
N TRP A 290 -22.45 3.39 -5.39
CA TRP A 290 -21.13 3.15 -4.83
C TRP A 290 -20.14 2.72 -5.91
N LEU A 291 -20.53 1.79 -6.79
CA LEU A 291 -19.69 1.33 -7.89
C LEU A 291 -19.36 2.47 -8.87
N GLY A 292 -20.33 3.31 -9.21
CA GLY A 292 -20.13 4.48 -10.08
C GLY A 292 -19.21 5.52 -9.45
N LEU A 293 -19.33 5.76 -8.15
CA LEU A 293 -18.45 6.66 -7.41
C LEU A 293 -17.01 6.14 -7.38
N THR A 294 -16.82 4.86 -7.08
CA THR A 294 -15.50 4.23 -7.05
C THR A 294 -14.84 4.25 -8.43
N GLN A 295 -15.57 3.94 -9.50
CA GLN A 295 -15.05 3.94 -10.88
C GLN A 295 -14.65 5.33 -11.38
N SER A 296 -15.45 6.34 -11.06
CA SER A 296 -15.22 7.71 -11.54
C SER A 296 -14.16 8.45 -10.74
N SER A 297 -14.12 8.22 -9.41
CA SER A 297 -13.52 9.18 -8.49
C SER A 297 -12.57 8.57 -7.46
N ALA A 298 -12.36 7.24 -7.44
CA ALA A 298 -11.54 6.59 -6.43
C ALA A 298 -10.29 5.89 -6.99
N THR A 299 -9.32 5.68 -6.11
CA THR A 299 -8.08 4.93 -6.35
C THR A 299 -7.89 3.91 -5.22
N PRO A 300 -7.40 2.69 -5.47
CA PRO A 300 -7.02 1.77 -4.41
C PRO A 300 -5.95 2.39 -3.50
N LEU A 301 -6.13 2.28 -2.19
CA LEU A 301 -5.15 2.72 -1.20
C LEU A 301 -4.04 1.69 -0.99
N LEU A 302 -4.40 0.41 -1.01
CA LEU A 302 -3.47 -0.71 -0.83
C LEU A 302 -3.03 -1.26 -2.19
N ILE A 303 -1.72 -1.33 -2.41
CA ILE A 303 -1.13 -2.08 -3.53
C ILE A 303 -0.75 -3.46 -3.00
N HIS A 304 -1.52 -4.48 -3.36
CA HIS A 304 -1.32 -5.84 -2.86
C HIS A 304 -0.26 -6.62 -3.65
N TYR A 305 0.52 -7.42 -2.93
CA TYR A 305 1.51 -8.34 -3.49
C TYR A 305 1.16 -9.78 -3.09
N PRO A 306 0.26 -10.45 -3.83
CA PRO A 306 0.01 -11.88 -3.64
C PRO A 306 1.28 -12.71 -3.84
N ALA A 307 1.28 -13.98 -3.42
CA ALA A 307 2.46 -14.84 -3.44
C ALA A 307 3.10 -15.00 -4.83
N ASP A 308 2.30 -14.96 -5.90
CA ASP A 308 2.76 -14.98 -7.30
C ASP A 308 3.44 -13.68 -7.76
N LYS A 309 3.44 -12.62 -6.94
CA LYS A 309 4.07 -11.32 -7.20
C LYS A 309 5.23 -11.00 -6.25
N GLU A 310 5.93 -12.02 -5.78
CA GLU A 310 7.13 -11.90 -4.92
C GLU A 310 8.17 -10.92 -5.48
N GLU A 311 8.47 -11.00 -6.78
CA GLU A 311 9.44 -10.10 -7.42
C GLU A 311 8.99 -8.63 -7.38
N SER A 312 7.69 -8.37 -7.58
CA SER A 312 7.16 -7.00 -7.48
C SER A 312 7.24 -6.45 -6.05
N PHE A 313 7.03 -7.31 -5.04
CA PHE A 313 7.21 -6.94 -3.64
C PHE A 313 8.67 -6.61 -3.32
N ARG A 314 9.60 -7.46 -3.78
CA ARG A 314 11.06 -7.23 -3.66
C ARG A 314 11.49 -5.93 -4.28
N ASN A 315 11.04 -5.65 -5.50
CA ASN A 315 11.39 -4.43 -6.21
C ASN A 315 10.84 -3.20 -5.47
N SER A 316 9.60 -3.24 -4.97
CA SER A 316 9.06 -2.15 -4.15
C SER A 316 9.87 -1.92 -2.86
N LEU A 317 10.35 -2.98 -2.21
CA LEU A 317 11.21 -2.86 -1.03
C LEU A 317 12.57 -2.23 -1.38
N LEU A 318 13.20 -2.63 -2.49
CA LEU A 318 14.45 -2.03 -2.97
C LEU A 318 14.31 -0.56 -3.34
N GLU A 319 13.26 -0.22 -4.10
CA GLU A 319 12.94 1.17 -4.47
C GLU A 319 12.76 2.03 -3.22
N SER A 320 12.07 1.49 -2.21
CA SER A 320 11.86 2.17 -0.93
C SER A 320 13.15 2.36 -0.12
N GLU A 321 14.01 1.34 -0.05
CA GLU A 321 15.31 1.48 0.64
C GLU A 321 16.22 2.51 -0.06
N ALA A 322 16.19 2.54 -1.40
CA ALA A 322 16.97 3.47 -2.22
C ALA A 322 16.43 4.91 -2.25
N ALA A 323 15.13 5.11 -2.01
CA ALA A 323 14.53 6.43 -1.99
C ALA A 323 15.16 7.34 -0.92
N ILE A 324 14.98 8.64 -1.04
CA ILE A 324 15.42 9.61 -0.03
C ILE A 324 14.41 9.67 1.13
N GLY A 325 14.88 10.02 2.33
CA GLY A 325 14.03 10.24 3.50
C GLY A 325 14.32 9.31 4.68
N ASN A 326 13.78 9.68 5.84
CA ASN A 326 13.88 8.91 7.07
C ASN A 326 13.27 7.51 6.89
N ARG A 327 13.91 6.51 7.49
CA ARG A 327 13.47 5.12 7.48
C ARG A 327 13.08 4.69 8.88
N PHE A 328 11.87 4.14 9.00
CA PHE A 328 11.39 3.51 10.22
C PHE A 328 11.08 2.05 9.92
N LEU A 329 11.62 1.15 10.72
CA LEU A 329 11.34 -0.28 10.64
C LEU A 329 10.71 -0.74 11.94
N PHE A 330 9.66 -1.55 11.82
CA PHE A 330 9.20 -2.41 12.91
C PHE A 330 9.21 -3.85 12.42
N LYS A 331 9.86 -4.76 13.15
CA LYS A 331 9.95 -6.17 12.74
C LYS A 331 10.08 -7.12 13.94
N ASN A 332 9.49 -8.31 13.80
CA ASN A 332 9.59 -9.40 14.79
C ASN A 332 10.83 -10.29 14.59
N SER A 333 11.76 -9.90 13.73
CA SER A 333 13.06 -10.53 13.50
C SER A 333 14.03 -9.47 12.98
N PHE A 334 15.34 -9.76 13.01
CA PHE A 334 16.33 -8.81 12.51
C PHE A 334 16.21 -8.62 10.99
N SER A 335 16.56 -7.41 10.52
CA SER A 335 16.57 -7.11 9.09
C SER A 335 17.79 -7.72 8.42
N ILE A 336 17.65 -8.17 7.17
CA ILE A 336 18.77 -8.78 6.45
C ILE A 336 19.90 -7.77 6.16
N PHE A 337 19.64 -6.46 6.10
CA PHE A 337 20.72 -5.47 5.91
C PHE A 337 21.62 -5.37 7.15
N THR A 338 21.15 -5.82 8.32
CA THR A 338 21.98 -5.85 9.54
C THR A 338 22.99 -7.00 9.53
N LEU A 339 22.91 -7.93 8.57
CA LEU A 339 23.91 -8.97 8.39
C LEU A 339 25.11 -8.41 7.62
N PRO A 340 26.36 -8.68 8.06
CA PRO A 340 27.51 -8.54 7.20
C PRO A 340 27.36 -9.42 5.95
N LEU A 341 27.79 -8.91 4.79
CA LEU A 341 27.71 -9.63 3.50
C LEU A 341 28.29 -11.06 3.58
N GLN A 342 29.41 -11.23 4.29
CA GLN A 342 30.06 -12.55 4.44
C GLN A 342 29.22 -13.52 5.27
N LEU A 343 28.62 -13.04 6.37
CA LEU A 343 27.74 -13.87 7.19
C LEU A 343 26.47 -14.21 6.41
N TYR A 344 25.87 -13.23 5.72
CA TYR A 344 24.70 -13.48 4.87
C TYR A 344 24.98 -14.55 3.80
N LYS A 345 26.14 -14.47 3.13
CA LYS A 345 26.56 -15.49 2.15
C LYS A 345 26.69 -16.88 2.78
N LYS A 346 27.29 -16.99 3.97
CA LYS A 346 27.38 -18.26 4.72
C LYS A 346 26.00 -18.82 5.05
N LEU A 347 25.07 -17.98 5.52
CA LEU A 347 23.71 -18.41 5.86
C LEU A 347 22.94 -18.87 4.61
N LEU A 348 23.12 -18.22 3.46
CA LEU A 348 22.51 -18.66 2.19
C LEU A 348 23.02 -20.02 1.72
N LEU A 349 24.29 -20.37 1.96
CA LEU A 349 24.82 -21.69 1.60
C LEU A 349 24.12 -22.83 2.34
N LYS A 350 23.53 -22.56 3.52
CA LYS A 350 22.75 -23.53 4.31
C LYS A 350 21.33 -23.78 3.75
N ARG A 351 20.91 -23.05 2.70
CA ARG A 351 19.51 -23.01 2.20
C ARG A 351 19.22 -23.89 0.99
N ASN A 352 20.22 -24.62 0.44
CA ASN A 352 20.08 -25.45 -0.77
C ASN A 352 19.44 -24.72 -1.96
N LEU A 353 19.76 -23.43 -2.13
CA LEU A 353 19.26 -22.59 -3.23
C LEU A 353 19.98 -22.92 -4.54
N SER A 354 19.30 -22.68 -5.67
CA SER A 354 19.94 -22.69 -6.99
C SER A 354 20.95 -21.55 -7.13
N SER A 355 21.89 -21.67 -8.07
CA SER A 355 22.87 -20.61 -8.36
C SER A 355 22.21 -19.27 -8.73
N GLN A 356 21.08 -19.31 -9.41
CA GLN A 356 20.32 -18.12 -9.81
C GLN A 356 19.63 -17.46 -8.60
N GLU A 357 18.99 -18.24 -7.73
CA GLU A 357 18.37 -17.73 -6.50
C GLU A 357 19.41 -17.14 -5.55
N MET A 358 20.57 -17.80 -5.42
CA MET A 358 21.67 -17.29 -4.62
C MET A 358 22.21 -15.97 -5.15
N ALA A 359 22.43 -15.85 -6.47
CA ALA A 359 22.88 -14.62 -7.10
C ALA A 359 21.85 -13.48 -6.91
N SER A 360 20.57 -13.78 -7.07
CA SER A 360 19.46 -12.82 -6.84
C SER A 360 19.39 -12.36 -5.38
N ALA A 361 19.53 -13.27 -4.42
CA ALA A 361 19.53 -12.97 -3.00
C ALA A 361 20.72 -12.09 -2.57
N LEU A 362 21.92 -12.36 -3.11
CA LEU A 362 23.12 -11.57 -2.87
C LEU A 362 23.02 -10.18 -3.51
N ALA A 363 22.56 -10.09 -4.77
CA ALA A 363 22.38 -8.82 -5.45
C ALA A 363 21.36 -7.91 -4.74
N PHE A 364 20.27 -8.49 -4.24
CA PHE A 364 19.29 -7.78 -3.42
C PHE A 364 19.91 -7.21 -2.14
N HIS A 365 20.61 -8.05 -1.38
CA HIS A 365 21.23 -7.63 -0.12
C HIS A 365 22.30 -6.55 -0.34
N GLN A 366 23.13 -6.69 -1.38
CA GLN A 366 24.14 -5.71 -1.75
C GLN A 366 23.51 -4.34 -2.07
N LYS A 367 22.42 -4.31 -2.86
CA LYS A 367 21.68 -3.06 -3.14
C LYS A 367 21.11 -2.42 -1.89
N CYS A 368 20.58 -3.22 -0.95
CA CYS A 368 20.11 -2.70 0.34
C CYS A 368 21.25 -2.06 1.15
N LEU A 369 22.44 -2.69 1.17
CA LEU A 369 23.62 -2.14 1.86
C LEU A 369 24.09 -0.83 1.21
N GLU A 370 24.14 -0.75 -0.11
CA GLU A 370 24.52 0.46 -0.85
C GLU A 370 23.54 1.61 -0.59
N ALA A 371 22.24 1.31 -0.61
CA ALA A 371 21.19 2.27 -0.28
C ALA A 371 21.31 2.77 1.16
N PHE A 372 21.53 1.87 2.13
CA PHE A 372 21.78 2.21 3.53
C PHE A 372 23.01 3.13 3.66
N GLN A 373 24.15 2.76 3.10
CA GLN A 373 25.41 3.53 3.18
C GLN A 373 25.28 4.93 2.56
N THR A 374 24.47 5.07 1.52
CA THR A 374 24.21 6.35 0.87
C THR A 374 23.30 7.23 1.74
N ASN A 375 22.20 6.66 2.22
CA ASN A 375 21.14 7.41 2.90
C ASN A 375 21.45 7.72 4.37
N ILE A 376 22.16 6.84 5.08
CA ILE A 376 22.42 6.98 6.52
C ILE A 376 23.27 8.21 6.88
N LYS A 377 23.95 8.81 5.89
CA LYS A 377 24.73 10.04 6.06
C LYS A 377 23.85 11.27 6.29
N ILE A 378 22.58 11.21 5.93
CA ILE A 378 21.68 12.37 5.88
C ILE A 378 20.37 12.10 6.63
N TYR A 379 19.83 10.90 6.50
CA TYR A 379 18.49 10.56 6.99
C TYR A 379 18.54 9.64 8.22
N GLU A 380 17.56 9.80 9.10
CA GLU A 380 17.42 8.93 10.27
C GLU A 380 17.00 7.51 9.87
N TYR A 381 17.63 6.52 10.48
CA TYR A 381 17.22 5.12 10.42
C TYR A 381 16.86 4.66 11.83
N LYS A 382 15.60 4.34 12.06
CA LYS A 382 15.08 3.89 13.36
C LYS A 382 14.47 2.50 13.22
N ASP A 383 15.15 1.53 13.78
CA ASP A 383 14.70 0.14 13.78
C ASP A 383 14.13 -0.24 15.14
N ILE A 384 12.91 -0.78 15.15
CA ILE A 384 12.22 -1.28 16.33
C ILE A 384 12.06 -2.79 16.18
N TYR A 385 12.70 -3.53 17.08
CA TYR A 385 12.61 -4.99 17.16
C TYR A 385 11.83 -5.41 18.39
N THR A 386 11.31 -6.63 18.39
CA THR A 386 10.72 -7.20 19.62
C THR A 386 11.80 -7.76 20.54
N MET A 387 11.58 -7.72 21.85
CA MET A 387 12.47 -8.42 22.80
C MET A 387 12.57 -9.92 22.49
N ASP A 388 11.44 -10.50 22.11
CA ASP A 388 11.35 -11.92 21.74
C ASP A 388 12.27 -12.25 20.57
N SER A 389 12.53 -11.33 19.64
CA SER A 389 13.43 -11.61 18.52
C SER A 389 14.89 -11.72 18.96
N LEU A 390 15.36 -10.91 19.92
CA LEU A 390 16.72 -11.07 20.46
C LEU A 390 16.82 -12.32 21.34
N HIS A 391 15.85 -12.54 22.23
CA HIS A 391 15.83 -13.73 23.08
C HIS A 391 15.79 -15.03 22.24
N TYR A 392 14.98 -15.07 21.18
CA TYR A 392 14.91 -16.21 20.28
C TYR A 392 16.26 -16.43 19.58
N LEU A 393 16.86 -15.36 19.04
CA LEU A 393 18.15 -15.43 18.37
C LEU A 393 19.24 -15.98 19.29
N VAL A 394 19.35 -15.46 20.52
CA VAL A 394 20.39 -15.87 21.48
C VAL A 394 20.15 -17.29 21.99
N LYS A 395 18.91 -17.61 22.38
CA LYS A 395 18.56 -18.92 22.95
C LYS A 395 18.65 -20.06 21.95
N ASN A 396 18.07 -19.87 20.76
CA ASN A 396 17.97 -20.92 19.77
C ASN A 396 19.14 -20.91 18.77
N ARG A 397 19.95 -19.84 18.76
CA ARG A 397 21.01 -19.60 17.77
C ARG A 397 20.47 -19.70 16.34
N GLN A 398 19.32 -19.09 16.10
CA GLN A 398 18.63 -19.13 14.82
C GLN A 398 18.29 -17.73 14.33
N PHE A 399 18.64 -17.45 13.08
CA PHE A 399 18.28 -16.22 12.40
C PHE A 399 17.18 -16.51 11.39
N TYR A 400 16.10 -15.72 11.44
CA TYR A 400 15.05 -15.79 10.43
C TYR A 400 15.50 -15.07 9.15
N LEU A 401 16.08 -15.84 8.24
CA LEU A 401 16.55 -15.39 6.94
C LEU A 401 15.39 -15.30 5.97
N TRP A 402 15.30 -14.16 5.29
CA TRP A 402 14.35 -13.96 4.21
C TRP A 402 15.09 -14.04 2.87
N ASP A 403 14.72 -15.00 2.04
CA ASP A 403 15.32 -15.27 0.72
C ASP A 403 14.22 -15.45 -0.35
N PRO A 404 14.54 -15.63 -1.64
CA PRO A 404 13.53 -15.81 -2.69
C PRO A 404 12.57 -17.00 -2.49
N ALA A 405 12.94 -18.00 -1.67
CA ALA A 405 12.08 -19.13 -1.35
C ALA A 405 11.15 -18.83 -0.16
N GLY A 406 11.36 -17.75 0.60
CA GLY A 406 10.54 -17.32 1.73
C GLY A 406 11.32 -17.02 3.02
N LEU A 407 10.63 -17.11 4.16
CA LEU A 407 11.20 -16.84 5.49
C LEU A 407 11.53 -18.15 6.22
N TYR A 408 12.79 -18.33 6.61
CA TYR A 408 13.26 -19.57 7.23
C TYR A 408 14.21 -19.32 8.39
N ALA A 409 14.10 -20.12 9.44
CA ALA A 409 15.10 -20.15 10.50
C ALA A 409 16.36 -20.87 9.99
N VAL A 410 17.51 -20.24 10.15
CA VAL A 410 18.82 -20.79 9.81
C VAL A 410 19.69 -20.80 11.05
N ASP A 411 20.31 -21.92 11.34
CA ASP A 411 21.18 -22.08 12.51
C ASP A 411 22.47 -21.27 12.34
N LEU A 412 22.87 -20.60 13.42
CA LEU A 412 24.14 -19.92 13.58
C LEU A 412 25.02 -20.72 14.52
N GLU A 413 26.27 -20.84 14.13
CA GLU A 413 27.30 -21.23 15.09
C GLU A 413 27.42 -20.14 16.16
N ARG A 414 27.92 -20.52 17.34
CA ARG A 414 28.03 -19.58 18.46
C ARG A 414 28.94 -18.40 18.11
N GLU A 415 30.02 -18.64 17.39
CA GLU A 415 30.94 -17.60 16.90
C GLU A 415 30.25 -16.67 15.89
N GLU A 416 29.51 -17.22 14.93
CA GLU A 416 28.73 -16.44 13.96
C GLU A 416 27.69 -15.53 14.64
N LEU A 417 27.06 -16.01 15.71
CA LEU A 417 26.13 -15.22 16.51
C LEU A 417 26.85 -14.09 17.28
N VAL A 418 28.00 -14.38 17.89
CA VAL A 418 28.82 -13.37 18.56
C VAL A 418 29.26 -12.29 17.57
N ASP A 419 29.74 -12.68 16.39
CA ASP A 419 30.13 -11.76 15.32
C ASP A 419 28.97 -10.90 14.85
N PHE A 420 27.77 -11.48 14.72
CA PHE A 420 26.56 -10.73 14.38
C PHE A 420 26.23 -9.67 15.44
N LEU A 421 26.22 -10.02 16.72
CA LEU A 421 25.96 -9.06 17.80
C LEU A 421 27.01 -7.94 17.83
N GLN A 422 28.28 -8.28 17.62
CA GLN A 422 29.36 -7.28 17.53
C GLN A 422 29.22 -6.38 16.30
N HIS A 423 28.72 -6.91 15.19
CA HIS A 423 28.42 -6.11 14.01
C HIS A 423 27.28 -5.11 14.29
N LEU A 424 26.22 -5.52 14.97
CA LEU A 424 25.15 -4.59 15.39
C LEU A 424 25.68 -3.45 16.27
N ILE A 425 26.55 -3.78 17.23
CA ILE A 425 27.23 -2.79 18.08
C ILE A 425 28.06 -1.83 17.22
N THR A 426 28.79 -2.35 16.23
CA THR A 426 29.58 -1.55 15.30
C THR A 426 28.69 -0.59 14.50
N LEU A 427 27.56 -1.05 13.96
CA LEU A 427 26.61 -0.18 13.24
C LEU A 427 26.12 0.97 14.12
N LEU A 428 25.75 0.68 15.38
CA LEU A 428 25.25 1.69 16.33
C LEU A 428 26.30 2.72 16.73
N LYS A 429 27.57 2.31 16.83
CA LYS A 429 28.71 3.19 17.15
C LYS A 429 29.17 4.03 15.95
N THR A 430 29.15 3.46 14.75
CA THR A 430 29.68 4.10 13.54
C THR A 430 28.74 5.17 12.99
N TYR A 431 27.42 4.95 13.05
CA TYR A 431 26.46 5.82 12.38
C TYR A 431 25.57 6.57 13.36
N ASP A 432 25.77 7.87 13.49
CA ASP A 432 24.98 8.74 14.39
C ASP A 432 23.49 8.68 14.09
N HIS A 433 23.11 8.65 12.81
CA HIS A 433 21.72 8.59 12.36
C HIS A 433 21.08 7.19 12.42
N TYR A 434 21.81 6.14 12.78
CA TYR A 434 21.25 4.79 12.94
C TYR A 434 20.90 4.53 14.41
N SER A 435 19.64 4.24 14.71
CA SER A 435 19.17 3.89 16.06
C SER A 435 18.37 2.59 16.05
N MET A 436 18.55 1.81 17.11
CA MET A 436 17.82 0.56 17.33
C MET A 436 17.10 0.63 18.67
N ALA A 437 15.88 0.10 18.71
CA ALA A 437 15.09 0.01 19.93
C ALA A 437 14.40 -1.35 20.05
N PHE A 438 14.04 -1.72 21.27
CA PHE A 438 13.37 -2.97 21.57
C PHE A 438 12.05 -2.77 22.32
N VAL A 439 11.04 -3.56 21.95
CA VAL A 439 9.70 -3.48 22.54
C VAL A 439 9.15 -4.86 22.92
N ARG A 440 8.23 -4.92 23.86
CA ARG A 440 7.48 -6.16 24.13
C ARG A 440 6.42 -6.35 23.04
N LYS A 441 6.27 -7.59 22.56
CA LYS A 441 5.44 -7.95 21.40
C LYS A 441 3.99 -7.46 21.48
N ASN A 442 3.40 -7.46 22.67
CA ASN A 442 1.96 -7.19 22.85
C ASN A 442 1.61 -5.77 23.34
N THR A 443 2.58 -4.91 23.68
CA THR A 443 2.24 -3.61 24.32
C THR A 443 2.10 -2.45 23.35
N HIS A 444 2.62 -2.56 22.12
CA HIS A 444 2.82 -1.38 21.26
C HIS A 444 2.14 -1.45 19.88
N LEU A 445 1.72 -2.63 19.43
CA LEU A 445 0.83 -2.76 18.28
C LEU A 445 -0.48 -3.50 18.63
N PRO A 446 -1.27 -3.01 19.60
CA PRO A 446 -2.56 -3.61 19.93
C PRO A 446 -3.44 -3.71 18.69
N GLY A 447 -4.13 -4.85 18.53
CA GLY A 447 -5.00 -5.15 17.40
C GLY A 447 -4.37 -6.01 16.30
N LEU A 448 -3.03 -6.07 16.19
CA LEU A 448 -2.34 -6.98 15.26
C LEU A 448 -1.83 -8.20 16.05
N GLY A 449 -2.67 -9.20 16.27
CA GLY A 449 -2.28 -10.49 16.87
C GLY A 449 -1.38 -11.37 15.98
N LYS A 450 -0.83 -10.80 14.90
CA LYS A 450 -0.05 -11.46 13.86
C LYS A 450 1.39 -10.97 13.88
N ASN A 451 2.32 -11.72 13.31
CA ASN A 451 3.69 -11.25 13.15
C ASN A 451 3.75 -10.22 12.02
N VAL A 452 3.89 -8.94 12.39
CA VAL A 452 3.89 -7.82 11.45
C VAL A 452 5.32 -7.31 11.27
N SER A 453 5.69 -7.11 10.02
CA SER A 453 6.86 -6.36 9.61
C SER A 453 6.38 -5.16 8.81
N CYS A 454 6.85 -3.96 9.13
CA CYS A 454 6.59 -2.79 8.31
C CYS A 454 7.81 -1.89 8.19
N VAL A 455 8.05 -1.43 6.97
CA VAL A 455 9.07 -0.45 6.62
C VAL A 455 8.36 0.79 6.13
N LEU A 456 8.59 1.90 6.79
CA LEU A 456 8.15 3.22 6.35
C LEU A 456 9.38 3.99 5.87
N LYS A 457 9.33 4.42 4.61
CA LYS A 457 10.23 5.41 4.06
C LYS A 457 9.47 6.72 3.90
N ALA A 458 9.86 7.74 4.66
CA ALA A 458 9.14 9.01 4.74
C ALA A 458 8.89 9.59 3.34
N ARG A 459 7.64 10.00 3.07
CA ARG A 459 7.16 10.56 1.79
C ARG A 459 7.29 9.66 0.56
N HIS A 460 7.67 8.39 0.73
CA HIS A 460 7.81 7.44 -0.39
C HIS A 460 6.82 6.29 -0.29
N ALA A 461 6.96 5.42 0.72
CA ALA A 461 6.12 4.24 0.85
C ALA A 461 6.08 3.69 2.29
N LEU A 462 4.94 3.10 2.65
CA LEU A 462 4.77 2.21 3.79
C LEU A 462 4.56 0.81 3.25
N ILE A 463 5.51 -0.09 3.48
CA ILE A 463 5.47 -1.48 3.05
C ILE A 463 5.18 -2.34 4.27
N VAL A 464 4.19 -3.22 4.18
CA VAL A 464 3.72 -4.06 5.27
C VAL A 464 3.69 -5.52 4.82
N GLU A 465 4.23 -6.39 5.66
CA GLU A 465 4.11 -7.85 5.57
C GLU A 465 3.51 -8.37 6.88
N ILE A 466 2.42 -9.13 6.76
CA ILE A 466 1.73 -9.75 7.88
C ILE A 466 1.79 -11.26 7.67
N LEU A 467 2.55 -11.96 8.50
CA LEU A 467 2.63 -13.41 8.47
C LEU A 467 1.37 -14.00 9.12
N GLY A 468 0.68 -14.87 8.39
CA GLY A 468 -0.42 -15.67 8.92
C GLY A 468 0.06 -16.87 9.74
N PRO A 469 -0.86 -17.72 10.21
CA PRO A 469 -0.53 -19.01 10.81
C PRO A 469 0.34 -19.88 9.89
N ALA A 470 1.04 -20.86 10.46
CA ALA A 470 1.85 -21.80 9.70
C ALA A 470 1.03 -22.44 8.55
N GLY A 471 1.59 -22.42 7.34
CA GLY A 471 0.94 -22.94 6.13
C GLY A 471 0.01 -21.97 5.40
N THR A 472 -0.12 -20.73 5.88
CA THR A 472 -0.87 -19.68 5.16
C THR A 472 0.07 -18.68 4.49
N GLU A 473 -0.33 -18.18 3.32
CA GLU A 473 0.43 -17.15 2.61
C GLU A 473 0.43 -15.83 3.39
N PRO A 474 1.55 -15.09 3.39
CA PRO A 474 1.60 -13.79 4.04
C PRO A 474 0.76 -12.76 3.27
N VAL A 475 0.17 -11.83 4.02
CA VAL A 475 -0.51 -10.68 3.42
C VAL A 475 0.50 -9.54 3.28
N ARG A 476 0.75 -9.12 2.04
CA ARG A 476 1.72 -8.07 1.71
C ARG A 476 1.07 -6.96 0.92
N PHE A 477 1.36 -5.73 1.30
CA PHE A 477 0.90 -4.56 0.58
C PHE A 477 1.81 -3.35 0.81
N SER A 478 1.69 -2.36 -0.06
CA SER A 478 2.29 -1.04 0.12
C SER A 478 1.22 0.06 0.04
N ILE A 479 1.52 1.19 0.68
CA ILE A 479 0.74 2.43 0.61
C ILE A 479 1.69 3.54 0.24
N ASN A 480 1.32 4.34 -0.75
CA ASN A 480 2.14 5.45 -1.26
C ASN A 480 1.42 6.81 -1.14
N GLU A 481 0.23 6.84 -0.52
CA GLU A 481 -0.56 8.06 -0.41
C GLU A 481 0.07 9.02 0.64
N PRO A 482 0.45 10.25 0.27
CA PRO A 482 1.25 11.14 1.12
C PRO A 482 0.67 11.45 2.51
N MET A 483 -0.63 11.66 2.64
CA MET A 483 -1.24 12.00 3.94
C MET A 483 -1.27 10.78 4.87
N VAL A 484 -1.55 9.59 4.32
CA VAL A 484 -1.44 8.33 5.05
C VAL A 484 0.00 8.10 5.48
N LEU A 485 0.99 8.32 4.61
CA LEU A 485 2.41 8.21 4.97
C LEU A 485 2.81 9.16 6.11
N ASN A 486 2.35 10.41 6.06
CA ASN A 486 2.58 11.39 7.12
C ASN A 486 1.98 10.93 8.47
N SER A 487 0.75 10.39 8.45
CA SER A 487 0.11 9.85 9.65
C SER A 487 0.75 8.57 10.18
N ALA A 488 1.28 7.71 9.29
CA ALA A 488 2.07 6.55 9.68
C ALA A 488 3.38 6.99 10.35
N GLU A 489 4.07 8.00 9.80
CA GLU A 489 5.29 8.57 10.40
C GLU A 489 5.02 9.11 11.80
N ALA A 490 3.95 9.90 11.98
CA ALA A 490 3.54 10.39 13.30
C ALA A 490 3.24 9.26 14.29
N SER A 491 2.61 8.18 13.81
CA SER A 491 2.33 6.98 14.63
C SER A 491 3.62 6.27 15.06
N PHE A 492 4.61 6.15 14.16
CA PHE A 492 5.93 5.62 14.48
C PHE A 492 6.70 6.50 15.47
N GLN A 493 6.64 7.82 15.32
CA GLN A 493 7.28 8.75 16.25
C GLN A 493 6.66 8.65 17.65
N LYS A 494 5.32 8.59 17.74
CA LYS A 494 4.61 8.37 19.00
C LYS A 494 5.02 7.05 19.66
N LEU A 495 5.12 5.97 18.87
CA LEU A 495 5.63 4.70 19.33
C LEU A 495 7.06 4.85 19.88
N TRP A 496 7.98 5.43 19.11
CA TRP A 496 9.37 5.63 19.51
C TRP A 496 9.50 6.43 20.82
N GLN A 497 8.67 7.46 21.01
CA GLN A 497 8.64 8.27 22.22
C GLN A 497 8.21 7.44 23.45
N GLN A 498 7.25 6.54 23.30
CA GLN A 498 6.74 5.67 24.38
C GLN A 498 7.72 4.56 24.80
N ILE A 499 8.69 4.21 23.95
CA ILE A 499 9.70 3.19 24.31
C ILE A 499 10.55 3.71 25.47
N ALA A 500 10.73 2.89 26.50
CA ALA A 500 11.54 3.22 27.67
C ALA A 500 12.97 3.58 27.26
N PRO A 501 13.61 4.62 27.86
CA PRO A 501 14.95 5.05 27.47
C PRO A 501 16.00 3.95 27.44
N VAL A 502 15.96 3.02 28.41
CA VAL A 502 16.87 1.85 28.49
C VAL A 502 16.74 0.90 27.29
N MET A 503 15.62 0.95 26.57
CA MET A 503 15.35 0.10 25.41
C MET A 503 15.56 0.81 24.07
N LYS A 504 16.00 2.07 24.05
CA LYS A 504 16.18 2.85 22.80
C LYS A 504 17.41 3.76 22.77
N LYS A 505 17.96 4.15 23.92
CA LYS A 505 19.19 4.94 23.96
C LYS A 505 20.34 4.07 23.49
N LYS A 506 21.11 4.57 22.51
CA LYS A 506 22.24 3.84 21.92
C LYS A 506 23.18 3.21 22.93
N ALA A 507 23.60 3.96 23.94
CA ALA A 507 24.53 3.47 24.97
C ALA A 507 23.98 2.25 25.71
N GLU A 508 22.70 2.29 26.10
CA GLU A 508 22.01 1.21 26.81
C GLU A 508 21.84 -0.03 25.92
N VAL A 509 21.42 0.18 24.67
CA VAL A 509 21.26 -0.91 23.70
C VAL A 509 22.60 -1.56 23.37
N ILE A 510 23.66 -0.78 23.20
CA ILE A 510 25.03 -1.30 23.02
C ILE A 510 25.47 -2.11 24.24
N ALA A 511 25.26 -1.60 25.45
CA ALA A 511 25.63 -2.29 26.68
C ALA A 511 24.90 -3.64 26.81
N TRP A 512 23.60 -3.67 26.47
CA TRP A 512 22.83 -4.91 26.50
C TRP A 512 23.30 -5.92 25.45
N LEU A 513 23.50 -5.50 24.19
CA LEU A 513 24.03 -6.38 23.14
C LEU A 513 25.43 -6.92 23.49
N GLN A 514 26.26 -6.09 24.14
CA GLN A 514 27.59 -6.49 24.60
C GLN A 514 27.49 -7.55 25.70
N GLN A 515 26.59 -7.37 26.66
CA GLN A 515 26.33 -8.36 27.72
C GLN A 515 25.92 -9.72 27.15
N GLU A 516 24.98 -9.74 26.18
CA GLU A 516 24.56 -10.98 25.52
C GLU A 516 25.73 -11.64 24.75
N SER A 517 26.55 -10.83 24.08
CA SER A 517 27.76 -11.28 23.38
C SER A 517 28.77 -11.92 24.34
N ASP A 518 28.98 -11.32 25.52
CA ASP A 518 29.95 -11.80 26.50
C ASP A 518 29.47 -13.06 27.22
N LEU A 519 28.16 -13.19 27.50
CA LEU A 519 27.57 -14.42 28.04
C LEU A 519 27.75 -15.61 27.07
N LEU A 520 27.58 -15.36 25.78
CA LEU A 520 27.82 -16.36 24.75
C LEU A 520 29.30 -16.77 24.69
N LYS A 521 30.23 -15.83 24.89
CA LYS A 521 31.66 -16.11 24.97
C LYS A 521 32.03 -16.85 26.25
N SER A 522 31.52 -16.49 27.42
CA SER A 522 31.90 -17.15 28.68
C SER A 522 31.50 -18.63 28.73
N ALA A 523 30.44 -19.00 28.00
CA ALA A 523 30.06 -20.41 27.80
C ALA A 523 31.07 -21.22 26.94
N PHE A 524 32.18 -20.63 26.45
CA PHE A 524 33.30 -21.33 25.79
C PHE A 524 34.22 -22.06 26.76
N CYS A 525 34.31 -21.65 28.02
CA CYS A 525 35.28 -22.23 28.95
C CYS A 525 34.67 -23.47 29.64
N PRO A 526 35.08 -24.71 29.30
CA PRO A 526 34.91 -25.81 30.23
C PRO A 526 35.69 -25.45 31.51
N ASN A 527 35.10 -25.74 32.67
CA ASN A 527 35.79 -25.62 33.94
C ASN A 527 37.15 -26.33 33.85
N PRO A 528 38.28 -25.66 34.16
CA PRO A 528 39.57 -26.33 34.27
C PRO A 528 39.61 -27.37 35.41
N ASP A 529 38.65 -27.32 36.34
CA ASP A 529 38.63 -28.13 37.57
C ASP A 529 37.80 -29.42 37.46
N SER A 530 37.58 -29.93 36.25
CA SER A 530 37.04 -31.28 36.04
C SER A 530 38.01 -32.14 35.24
N GLN A 531 39.11 -32.51 35.88
CA GLN A 531 39.90 -33.71 35.61
C GLN A 531 40.08 -34.49 36.91
#